data_AF-A0A4Z0ATD0-F1
#
_entry.id   AF-A0A4Z0ATD0-F1
#
_cell.length_a   1.000
_cell.length_b   1.000
_cell.length_c   1.000
_cell.angle_alpha   90.00
_cell.angle_beta   90.00
_cell.angle_gamma   90.00
#
_symmetry.space_group_name_H-M   'P 1'
#
loop_
_entity.id
_entity.type
_entity.pdbx_description
1 polymer ?
#
loop_
_entity_poly.entity_id
_entity_poly.type
_entity_poly.pdbx_seq_one_letter_code
_entity_poly.pdbx_strand_id
1 'polypeptide(L)'
;MDFTVIDVETANPNLASICQVGIAVFRDGKLHDTWSSLVNPNDYFHPMNVSVHGIDEATIASAPSWADVYSQILPFVTGQIVASHMPFDRTATLRACQNAGLAHFDCSWLDTAKVARRAWAEFSRSGYGLKNLASTFDINFEHHDALEDAKAAGEILLRAIAHTGSTAAEWCSLVNIPLSTLSHLDTLTVNPDGILAGNVVVFTGALSIPRQDASALAAAGGCEIGSGVTKQTTLLVVGDQDITRLAGKNKSSKHIKAEQLISKGQKIRILGESDFQALLIPT
;
A
#
# COMPACT_ATOMS: atom_id res chain seq x y z
N MET A 1 -9.95 3.53 22.71
CA MET A 1 -10.17 2.48 21.69
C MET A 1 -8.91 2.36 20.90
N ASP A 2 -8.45 1.12 20.79
CA ASP A 2 -7.04 0.83 20.59
C ASP A 2 -6.86 0.13 19.24
N PHE A 3 -5.88 0.58 18.49
CA PHE A 3 -5.49 -0.01 17.22
C PHE A 3 -4.01 0.26 16.97
N THR A 4 -3.41 -0.56 16.12
CA THR A 4 -2.03 -0.39 15.65
C THR A 4 -2.07 -0.04 14.18
N VAL A 5 -1.14 0.79 13.70
CA VAL A 5 -0.96 1.07 12.27
C VAL A 5 0.39 0.55 11.83
N ILE A 6 0.43 -0.11 10.68
CA ILE A 6 1.67 -0.58 10.04
C ILE A 6 1.78 0.05 8.66
N ASP A 7 2.96 0.54 8.36
CA ASP A 7 3.39 0.97 7.03
C ASP A 7 4.80 0.42 6.75
N VAL A 8 5.10 0.14 5.48
CA VAL A 8 6.38 -0.47 5.07
C VAL A 8 6.93 0.14 3.78
N GLU A 9 8.26 0.20 3.70
CA GLU A 9 8.98 0.49 2.46
C GLU A 9 9.61 -0.79 1.90
N THR A 10 9.72 -0.88 0.57
CA THR A 10 10.31 -2.05 -0.11
C THR A 10 11.55 -1.66 -0.91
N ALA A 11 12.59 -2.50 -0.90
CA ALA A 11 13.84 -2.26 -1.60
C ALA A 11 13.70 -2.27 -3.13
N ASN A 12 12.73 -3.01 -3.66
CA ASN A 12 12.50 -3.15 -5.09
C ASN A 12 11.01 -3.45 -5.40
N PRO A 13 10.62 -3.66 -6.68
CA PRO A 13 9.22 -3.93 -7.07
C PRO A 13 8.59 -5.22 -6.51
N ASN A 14 9.38 -6.12 -5.91
CA ASN A 14 8.89 -7.30 -5.20
C ASN A 14 8.40 -6.91 -3.80
N LEU A 15 7.13 -7.17 -3.48
CA LEU A 15 6.53 -6.81 -2.20
C LEU A 15 7.12 -7.57 -1.00
N ALA A 16 7.82 -8.69 -1.23
CA ALA A 16 8.53 -9.39 -0.16
C ALA A 16 9.83 -8.67 0.28
N SER A 17 10.28 -7.67 -0.48
CA SER A 17 11.57 -6.99 -0.27
C SER A 17 11.51 -5.85 0.78
N ILE A 18 10.73 -6.01 1.84
CA ILE A 18 10.59 -4.98 2.89
C ILE A 18 11.97 -4.56 3.41
N CYS A 19 12.24 -3.25 3.39
CA CYS A 19 13.50 -2.65 3.86
C CYS A 19 13.31 -1.68 5.05
N GLN A 20 12.08 -1.28 5.36
CA GLN A 20 11.72 -0.55 6.58
C GLN A 20 10.31 -0.93 7.01
N VAL A 21 10.07 -0.96 8.32
CA VAL A 21 8.74 -1.08 8.93
C VAL A 21 8.56 0.04 9.93
N GLY A 22 7.40 0.70 9.88
CA GLY A 22 6.94 1.65 10.88
C GLY A 22 5.67 1.14 11.55
N ILE A 23 5.60 1.30 12.88
CA ILE A 23 4.47 0.91 13.72
C ILE A 23 4.08 2.08 14.62
N ALA A 24 2.82 2.48 14.56
CA ALA A 24 2.24 3.47 15.45
C ALA A 24 1.06 2.85 16.22
N VAL A 25 1.16 2.84 17.56
CA VAL A 25 0.14 2.27 18.45
C VAL A 25 -0.71 3.40 18.99
N PHE A 26 -2.02 3.29 18.82
CA PHE A 26 -2.99 4.25 19.32
C PHE A 26 -3.81 3.64 20.44
N ARG A 27 -3.95 4.37 21.55
CA ARG A 27 -4.80 4.00 22.68
C ARG A 27 -5.56 5.21 23.16
N ASP A 28 -6.81 5.03 23.56
CA ASP A 28 -7.67 6.12 24.06
C ASP A 28 -7.70 7.37 23.17
N GLY A 29 -7.68 7.16 21.84
CA GLY A 29 -7.78 8.24 20.87
C GLY A 29 -6.51 9.09 20.71
N LYS A 30 -5.35 8.60 21.15
CA LYS A 30 -4.06 9.29 21.01
C LYS A 30 -2.95 8.31 20.62
N LEU A 31 -1.89 8.83 20.01
CA LEU A 31 -0.65 8.07 19.81
C LEU A 31 -0.06 7.71 21.18
N HIS A 32 0.12 6.41 21.41
CA HIS A 32 0.56 5.84 22.68
C HIS A 32 2.00 5.35 22.61
N ASP A 33 2.37 4.66 21.52
CA ASP A 33 3.70 4.09 21.36
C ASP A 33 4.10 4.04 19.87
N THR A 34 5.39 3.95 19.60
CA THR A 34 5.94 3.89 18.24
C THR A 34 7.10 2.91 18.19
N TRP A 35 7.19 2.14 17.12
CA TRP A 35 8.32 1.27 16.86
C TRP A 35 8.68 1.32 15.39
N SER A 36 9.97 1.28 15.07
CA SER A 36 10.45 1.24 13.68
C SER A 36 11.72 0.43 13.57
N SER A 37 11.91 -0.24 12.45
CA SER A 37 13.15 -0.93 12.15
C SER A 37 13.46 -0.88 10.66
N LEU A 38 14.74 -0.71 10.34
CA LEU A 38 15.25 -1.15 9.04
C LEU A 38 15.19 -2.68 8.97
N VAL A 39 15.07 -3.20 7.75
CA VAL A 39 15.05 -4.63 7.47
C VAL A 39 16.03 -4.90 6.34
N ASN A 40 16.81 -5.96 6.46
CA ASN A 40 17.59 -6.47 5.35
C ASN A 40 16.77 -7.55 4.61
N PRO A 41 16.24 -7.26 3.41
CA PRO A 41 15.47 -8.23 2.64
C PRO A 41 16.35 -9.31 1.99
N ASN A 42 17.69 -9.20 2.08
CA ASN A 42 18.66 -10.02 1.35
C ASN A 42 18.40 -10.03 -0.17
N ASP A 43 18.07 -8.85 -0.70
CA ASP A 43 17.73 -8.65 -2.10
C ASP A 43 18.35 -7.34 -2.62
N TYR A 44 18.30 -7.12 -3.93
CA TYR A 44 18.84 -5.90 -4.56
C TYR A 44 17.97 -4.67 -4.26
N PHE A 45 18.59 -3.49 -4.27
CA PHE A 45 17.91 -2.22 -4.12
C PHE A 45 17.71 -1.55 -5.49
N HIS A 46 16.45 -1.38 -5.89
CA HIS A 46 16.14 -0.72 -7.16
C HIS A 46 16.30 0.80 -6.99
N PRO A 47 17.06 1.51 -7.84
CA PRO A 47 17.31 2.95 -7.69
C PRO A 47 16.05 3.80 -7.57
N MET A 48 14.94 3.35 -8.15
CA MET A 48 13.67 4.03 -8.03
C MET A 48 13.10 3.99 -6.62
N ASN A 49 13.10 2.82 -5.98
CA ASN A 49 12.65 2.67 -4.60
C ASN A 49 13.53 3.50 -3.67
N VAL A 50 14.86 3.37 -3.83
CA VAL A 50 15.84 4.19 -3.10
C VAL A 50 15.56 5.69 -3.29
N SER A 51 15.16 6.14 -4.48
CA SER A 51 14.86 7.57 -4.71
C SER A 51 13.61 8.07 -3.99
N VAL A 52 12.71 7.17 -3.57
CA VAL A 52 11.47 7.51 -2.86
C VAL A 52 11.72 7.71 -1.37
N HIS A 53 12.39 6.75 -0.72
CA HIS A 53 12.56 6.71 0.74
C HIS A 53 14.02 6.91 1.20
N GLY A 54 14.99 6.91 0.29
CA GLY A 54 16.41 7.17 0.58
C GLY A 54 17.19 6.00 1.19
N ILE A 55 16.59 4.81 1.31
CA ILE A 55 17.20 3.63 1.96
C ILE A 55 17.89 2.78 0.89
N ASP A 56 19.18 2.52 1.07
CA ASP A 56 20.01 1.72 0.17
C ASP A 56 20.71 0.55 0.88
N GLU A 57 21.47 -0.24 0.12
CA GLU A 57 22.22 -1.40 0.63
C GLU A 57 23.22 -1.03 1.74
N ALA A 58 23.80 0.18 1.69
CA ALA A 58 24.73 0.64 2.71
C ALA A 58 24.01 0.94 4.03
N THR A 59 22.80 1.53 3.94
CA THR A 59 21.95 1.88 5.09
C THR A 59 21.50 0.65 5.88
N ILE A 60 21.23 -0.47 5.20
CA ILE A 60 20.70 -1.71 5.79
C ILE A 60 21.76 -2.79 6.04
N ALA A 61 23.05 -2.51 5.83
CA ALA A 61 24.11 -3.52 5.88
C ALA A 61 24.19 -4.31 7.20
N SER A 62 23.75 -3.71 8.31
CA SER A 62 23.67 -4.35 9.63
C SER A 62 22.24 -4.52 10.15
N ALA A 63 21.24 -4.27 9.30
CA ALA A 63 19.84 -4.39 9.67
C ALA A 63 19.43 -5.86 9.87
N PRO A 64 18.48 -6.13 10.79
CA PRO A 64 17.94 -7.46 11.03
C PRO A 64 17.23 -8.03 9.80
N SER A 65 17.12 -9.36 9.72
CA SER A 65 16.29 -10.01 8.70
C SER A 65 14.80 -9.80 8.97
N TRP A 66 13.95 -10.07 7.98
CA TRP A 66 12.49 -10.09 8.21
C TRP A 66 12.09 -11.05 9.33
N ALA A 67 12.76 -12.20 9.48
CA ALA A 67 12.44 -13.17 10.53
C ALA A 67 12.74 -12.63 11.94
N ASP A 68 13.84 -11.90 12.10
CA ASP A 68 14.21 -11.26 13.37
C ASP A 68 13.25 -10.12 13.73
N VAL A 69 12.82 -9.35 12.72
CA VAL A 69 11.85 -8.27 12.87
C VAL A 69 10.45 -8.82 13.15
N TYR A 70 10.05 -9.89 12.48
CA TYR A 70 8.73 -10.52 12.66
C TYR A 70 8.44 -10.81 14.13
N SER A 71 9.38 -11.41 14.87
CA SER A 71 9.21 -11.69 16.30
C SER A 71 9.03 -10.43 17.16
N GLN A 72 9.61 -9.30 16.75
CA GLN A 72 9.48 -8.01 17.44
C GLN A 72 8.15 -7.32 17.13
N ILE A 73 7.55 -7.60 15.96
CA ILE A 73 6.26 -7.03 15.54
C ILE A 73 5.08 -7.71 16.25
N LEU A 74 5.17 -9.03 16.53
CA LEU A 74 4.06 -9.82 17.08
C LEU A 74 3.32 -9.18 18.27
N PRO A 75 4.00 -8.61 19.29
CA PRO A 75 3.32 -7.97 20.43
C PRO A 75 2.41 -6.80 20.05
N PHE A 76 2.65 -6.14 18.91
CA PHE A 76 1.86 -5.00 18.44
C PHE A 76 0.64 -5.40 17.60
N VAL A 77 0.63 -6.61 17.04
CA VAL A 77 -0.35 -7.03 16.03
C VAL A 77 -1.23 -8.20 16.46
N THR A 78 -0.72 -9.14 17.25
CA THR A 78 -1.44 -10.39 17.55
C THR A 78 -2.75 -10.11 18.32
N GLY A 79 -3.87 -10.54 17.74
CA GLY A 79 -5.21 -10.33 18.29
C GLY A 79 -5.70 -8.87 18.25
N GLN A 80 -4.95 -7.97 17.62
CA GLN A 80 -5.27 -6.53 17.56
C GLN A 80 -5.97 -6.15 16.25
N ILE A 81 -6.57 -4.96 16.25
CA ILE A 81 -6.92 -4.26 15.02
C ILE A 81 -5.64 -3.63 14.47
N VAL A 82 -5.25 -4.02 13.27
CA VAL A 82 -4.07 -3.50 12.57
C VAL A 82 -4.53 -2.77 11.33
N ALA A 83 -4.27 -1.47 11.28
CA ALA A 83 -4.60 -0.63 10.17
C ALA A 83 -3.42 -0.46 9.21
N SER A 84 -3.72 -0.28 7.93
CA SER A 84 -2.79 0.19 6.91
C SER A 84 -3.49 1.22 6.02
N HIS A 85 -2.74 1.92 5.16
CA HIS A 85 -3.33 2.82 4.19
C HIS A 85 -3.29 2.19 2.79
N MET A 86 -4.44 1.71 2.31
CA MET A 86 -4.55 0.85 1.13
C MET A 86 -3.94 -0.56 1.38
N PRO A 87 -4.07 -1.54 0.45
CA PRO A 87 -3.72 -2.93 0.76
C PRO A 87 -2.22 -3.24 0.69
N PHE A 88 -1.37 -2.26 0.35
CA PHE A 88 0.04 -2.49 0.06
C PHE A 88 0.79 -3.08 1.24
N ASP A 89 0.74 -2.44 2.42
CA ASP A 89 1.54 -2.83 3.58
C ASP A 89 1.12 -4.19 4.11
N ARG A 90 -0.19 -4.45 4.13
CA ARG A 90 -0.73 -5.78 4.44
C ARG A 90 -0.19 -6.84 3.48
N THR A 91 -0.21 -6.58 2.18
CA THR A 91 0.25 -7.57 1.19
C THR A 91 1.76 -7.75 1.23
N ALA A 92 2.54 -6.68 1.46
CA ALA A 92 3.98 -6.76 1.64
C ALA A 92 4.35 -7.60 2.87
N THR A 93 3.71 -7.35 4.02
CA THR A 93 3.93 -8.16 5.24
C THR A 93 3.53 -9.63 5.02
N LEU A 94 2.42 -9.89 4.33
CA LEU A 94 2.01 -11.24 3.91
C LEU A 94 3.10 -11.92 3.06
N ARG A 95 3.59 -11.23 2.03
CA ARG A 95 4.60 -11.72 1.09
C ARG A 95 5.95 -11.97 1.77
N ALA A 96 6.37 -11.08 2.65
CA ALA A 96 7.59 -11.25 3.42
C ALA A 96 7.49 -12.46 4.37
N CYS A 97 6.35 -12.67 5.03
CA CYS A 97 6.11 -13.88 5.82
C CYS A 97 6.14 -15.14 4.96
N GLN A 98 5.48 -15.16 3.80
CA GLN A 98 5.52 -16.31 2.87
C GLN A 98 6.94 -16.64 2.44
N ASN A 99 7.72 -15.62 2.04
CA ASN A 99 9.09 -15.78 1.59
C ASN A 99 10.01 -16.32 2.70
N ALA A 100 9.77 -15.91 3.95
CA ALA A 100 10.52 -16.37 5.12
C ALA A 100 9.99 -17.70 5.72
N GLY A 101 8.91 -18.29 5.18
CA GLY A 101 8.29 -19.48 5.75
C GLY A 101 7.62 -19.26 7.11
N LEU A 102 7.18 -18.03 7.39
CA LEU A 102 6.55 -17.61 8.64
C LEU A 102 5.02 -17.57 8.52
N ALA A 103 4.34 -17.69 9.66
CA ALA A 103 2.90 -17.51 9.73
C ALA A 103 2.50 -16.06 9.39
N HIS A 104 1.27 -15.88 8.93
CA HIS A 104 0.68 -14.56 8.76
C HIS A 104 0.33 -13.96 10.13
N PHE A 105 0.27 -12.62 10.21
CA PHE A 105 -0.19 -11.96 11.42
C PHE A 105 -1.64 -12.30 11.71
N ASP A 106 -1.88 -12.90 12.88
CA ASP A 106 -3.20 -13.12 13.44
C ASP A 106 -3.78 -11.80 13.97
N CYS A 107 -4.43 -11.04 13.09
CA CYS A 107 -4.94 -9.71 13.38
C CYS A 107 -6.17 -9.36 12.52
N SER A 108 -6.93 -8.37 12.97
CA SER A 108 -8.04 -7.81 12.20
C SER A 108 -7.55 -6.62 11.37
N TRP A 109 -7.40 -6.81 10.07
CA TRP A 109 -6.94 -5.74 9.19
C TRP A 109 -7.99 -4.66 8.95
N LEU A 110 -7.57 -3.39 8.93
CA LEU A 110 -8.42 -2.24 8.62
C LEU A 110 -7.74 -1.31 7.60
N ASP A 111 -8.37 -1.13 6.44
CA ASP A 111 -7.87 -0.21 5.43
C ASP A 111 -8.39 1.22 5.69
N THR A 112 -7.51 2.11 6.13
CA THR A 112 -7.84 3.51 6.42
C THR A 112 -8.28 4.29 5.19
N ALA A 113 -7.87 3.89 3.98
CA ALA A 113 -8.37 4.47 2.74
C ALA A 113 -9.86 4.11 2.54
N LYS A 114 -10.25 2.86 2.78
CA LYS A 114 -11.67 2.46 2.75
C LYS A 114 -12.51 3.17 3.80
N VAL A 115 -11.93 3.43 4.98
CA VAL A 115 -12.57 4.24 6.02
C VAL A 115 -12.78 5.67 5.51
N ALA A 116 -11.73 6.33 5.00
CA ALA A 116 -11.81 7.71 4.55
C ALA A 116 -12.88 7.92 3.46
N ARG A 117 -12.96 6.98 2.51
CA ARG A 117 -13.96 7.00 1.43
C ARG A 117 -15.41 6.90 1.91
N ARG A 118 -15.64 6.33 3.10
CA ARG A 118 -16.96 6.17 3.73
C ARG A 118 -17.26 7.28 4.74
N ALA A 119 -16.22 7.75 5.43
CA ALA A 119 -16.34 8.82 6.42
C ALA A 119 -16.60 10.18 5.76
N TRP A 120 -16.02 10.45 4.59
CA TRP A 120 -16.12 11.75 3.93
C TRP A 120 -16.55 11.63 2.46
N ALA A 121 -17.68 12.25 2.12
CA ALA A 121 -18.26 12.19 0.77
C ALA A 121 -17.31 12.73 -0.32
N GLU A 122 -16.50 13.75 0.01
CA GLU A 122 -15.51 14.35 -0.91
C GLU A 122 -14.43 13.36 -1.36
N PHE A 123 -14.12 12.35 -0.54
CA PHE A 123 -13.11 11.33 -0.83
C PHE A 123 -13.70 10.01 -1.34
N SER A 124 -15.01 9.91 -1.52
CA SER A 124 -15.71 8.67 -1.86
C SER A 124 -15.20 7.99 -3.14
N ARG A 125 -14.82 8.79 -4.14
CA ARG A 125 -14.36 8.32 -5.47
C ARG A 125 -12.86 8.48 -5.72
N SER A 126 -12.27 9.59 -5.30
CA SER A 126 -10.85 9.92 -5.53
C SER A 126 -10.31 10.81 -4.41
N GLY A 127 -9.01 11.10 -4.40
CA GLY A 127 -8.39 11.99 -3.41
C GLY A 127 -8.20 11.37 -2.01
N TYR A 128 -8.50 10.09 -1.84
CA TYR A 128 -8.36 9.38 -0.56
C TYR A 128 -6.93 8.85 -0.29
N GLY A 129 -5.93 9.21 -1.11
CA GLY A 129 -4.55 8.79 -0.88
C GLY A 129 -3.90 9.58 0.27
N LEU A 130 -3.00 8.93 1.00
CA LEU A 130 -2.42 9.40 2.27
C LEU A 130 -1.96 10.86 2.23
N LYS A 131 -1.11 11.22 1.28
CA LYS A 131 -0.61 12.61 1.14
C LYS A 131 -1.73 13.63 0.96
N ASN A 132 -2.76 13.31 0.17
CA ASN A 132 -3.85 14.25 -0.07
C ASN A 132 -4.71 14.41 1.18
N LEU A 133 -5.05 13.30 1.84
CA LEU A 133 -5.78 13.34 3.11
C LEU A 133 -5.00 14.08 4.18
N ALA A 134 -3.71 13.79 4.35
CA ALA A 134 -2.83 14.48 5.29
C ALA A 134 -2.80 15.99 5.02
N SER A 135 -2.67 16.41 3.76
CA SER A 135 -2.74 17.82 3.40
C SER A 135 -4.10 18.46 3.69
N THR A 136 -5.21 17.79 3.40
CA THR A 136 -6.56 18.32 3.67
C THR A 136 -6.81 18.46 5.17
N PHE A 137 -6.25 17.55 5.96
CA PHE A 137 -6.41 17.50 7.39
C PHE A 137 -5.30 18.25 8.15
N ASP A 138 -4.38 18.94 7.47
CA ASP A 138 -3.27 19.66 8.11
C ASP A 138 -2.44 18.73 9.04
N ILE A 139 -2.19 17.51 8.56
CA ILE A 139 -1.32 16.52 9.21
C ILE A 139 0.07 16.65 8.58
N ASN A 140 1.02 17.13 9.38
CA ASN A 140 2.42 17.25 8.97
C ASN A 140 3.18 15.96 9.30
N PHE A 141 3.90 15.42 8.31
CA PHE A 141 4.71 14.22 8.44
C PHE A 141 5.80 14.19 7.38
N GLU A 142 6.90 13.48 7.66
CA GLU A 142 7.95 13.23 6.66
C GLU A 142 7.52 12.09 5.76
N HIS A 143 7.05 12.43 4.56
CA HIS A 143 6.49 11.42 3.67
C HIS A 143 7.58 10.51 3.08
N HIS A 144 7.30 9.20 3.03
CA HIS A 144 8.22 8.13 2.64
C HIS A 144 9.23 7.73 3.73
N ASP A 145 8.91 8.04 4.99
CA ASP A 145 9.38 7.29 6.14
C ASP A 145 8.23 6.42 6.67
N ALA A 146 8.48 5.12 6.82
CA ALA A 146 7.42 4.17 7.20
C ALA A 146 6.76 4.52 8.55
N LEU A 147 7.49 5.06 9.52
CA LEU A 147 6.90 5.40 10.81
C LEU A 147 6.03 6.66 10.72
N GLU A 148 6.48 7.67 9.99
CA GLU A 148 5.74 8.91 9.77
C GLU A 148 4.46 8.67 8.94
N ASP A 149 4.53 7.83 7.90
CA ASP A 149 3.37 7.41 7.12
C ASP A 149 2.36 6.63 7.99
N ALA A 150 2.83 5.72 8.87
CA ALA A 150 1.98 5.00 9.83
C ALA A 150 1.27 5.94 10.84
N LYS A 151 1.98 6.96 11.36
CA LYS A 151 1.39 7.98 12.25
C LYS A 151 0.31 8.78 11.53
N ALA A 152 0.58 9.22 10.29
CA ALA A 152 -0.37 10.00 9.50
C ALA A 152 -1.65 9.19 9.19
N ALA A 153 -1.50 7.91 8.82
CA ALA A 153 -2.64 7.02 8.59
C ALA A 153 -3.47 6.79 9.87
N GLY A 154 -2.82 6.66 11.03
CA GLY A 154 -3.51 6.55 12.31
C GLY A 154 -4.28 7.81 12.71
N GLU A 155 -3.70 8.98 12.48
CA GLU A 155 -4.37 10.26 12.69
C GLU A 155 -5.61 10.42 11.78
N ILE A 156 -5.52 9.99 10.52
CA ILE A 156 -6.68 9.95 9.61
C ILE A 156 -7.79 9.05 10.19
N LEU A 157 -7.43 7.87 10.71
CA LEU A 157 -8.41 6.97 11.31
C LEU A 157 -9.04 7.59 12.57
N LEU A 158 -8.25 8.25 13.43
CA LEU A 158 -8.79 8.98 14.58
C LEU A 158 -9.78 10.07 14.17
N ARG A 159 -9.47 10.82 13.11
CA ARG A 159 -10.38 11.85 12.57
C ARG A 159 -11.66 11.24 12.00
N ALA A 160 -11.58 10.09 11.35
CA ALA A 160 -12.77 9.39 10.87
C ALA A 160 -13.64 8.93 12.04
N ILE A 161 -13.03 8.33 13.07
CA ILE A 161 -13.71 7.92 14.32
C ILE A 161 -14.39 9.13 14.98
N ALA A 162 -13.69 10.26 15.10
CA ALA A 162 -14.24 11.47 15.69
C ALA A 162 -15.37 12.08 14.83
N HIS A 163 -15.26 12.00 13.50
CA HIS A 163 -16.24 12.55 12.57
C HIS A 163 -17.54 11.75 12.53
N THR A 164 -17.46 10.41 12.54
CA THR A 164 -18.64 9.53 12.41
C THR A 164 -19.17 9.02 13.74
N GLY A 165 -18.39 9.11 14.82
CA GLY A 165 -18.68 8.46 16.10
C GLY A 165 -18.49 6.94 16.09
N SER A 166 -18.06 6.35 14.97
CA SER A 166 -17.84 4.91 14.84
C SER A 166 -16.48 4.53 15.37
N THR A 167 -16.40 3.37 15.99
CA THR A 167 -15.21 2.79 16.60
C THR A 167 -14.33 2.11 15.56
N ALA A 168 -13.04 1.88 15.86
CA ALA A 168 -12.16 1.12 14.97
C ALA A 168 -12.70 -0.30 14.69
N ALA A 169 -13.29 -0.94 15.71
CA ALA A 169 -13.89 -2.28 15.58
C ALA A 169 -15.14 -2.27 14.68
N GLU A 170 -16.01 -1.26 14.80
CA GLU A 170 -17.14 -1.09 13.88
C GLU A 170 -16.64 -0.83 12.46
N TRP A 171 -15.58 -0.04 12.29
CA TRP A 171 -14.98 0.21 10.98
C TRP A 171 -14.48 -1.07 10.30
N CYS A 172 -13.92 -2.05 11.03
CA CYS A 172 -13.59 -3.37 10.46
C CYS A 172 -14.78 -4.04 9.77
N SER A 173 -16.00 -3.76 10.21
CA SER A 173 -17.23 -4.25 9.56
C SER A 173 -17.75 -3.30 8.48
N LEU A 174 -17.80 -2.00 8.77
CA LEU A 174 -18.36 -0.98 7.88
C LEU A 174 -17.62 -0.86 6.55
N VAL A 175 -16.29 -1.08 6.53
CA VAL A 175 -15.49 -1.03 5.29
C VAL A 175 -15.84 -2.14 4.30
N ASN A 176 -16.54 -3.18 4.73
CA ASN A 176 -16.98 -4.29 3.87
C ASN A 176 -18.38 -4.03 3.28
N ILE A 177 -19.07 -2.99 3.73
CA ILE A 177 -20.35 -2.57 3.17
C ILE A 177 -20.09 -1.78 1.87
N PRO A 178 -20.71 -2.13 0.73
CA PRO A 178 -20.53 -1.41 -0.53
C PRO A 178 -20.94 0.07 -0.43
N LEU A 179 -20.14 0.99 -0.98
CA LEU A 179 -20.42 2.43 -1.03
C LEU A 179 -21.73 2.74 -1.75
N SER A 180 -22.15 1.89 -2.70
CA SER A 180 -23.45 1.99 -3.37
C SER A 180 -24.63 1.98 -2.40
N THR A 181 -24.48 1.34 -1.24
CA THR A 181 -25.52 1.34 -0.19
C THR A 181 -25.56 2.62 0.64
N LEU A 182 -24.54 3.50 0.52
CA LEU A 182 -24.45 4.78 1.21
C LEU A 182 -24.92 5.98 0.35
N SER A 183 -25.15 5.82 -0.96
CA SER A 183 -25.73 6.87 -1.83
C SER A 183 -26.28 6.33 -3.16
N HIS A 184 -27.56 6.60 -3.46
CA HIS A 184 -28.12 6.55 -4.82
C HIS A 184 -27.49 7.65 -5.68
N LEU A 185 -26.77 7.30 -6.76
CA LEU A 185 -26.68 8.05 -8.05
C LEU A 185 -25.65 7.42 -9.01
N ASP A 186 -26.08 7.30 -10.26
CA ASP A 186 -25.45 6.60 -11.40
C ASP A 186 -24.01 6.99 -11.74
N THR A 187 -23.19 5.99 -12.10
CA THR A 187 -22.69 5.69 -13.48
C THR A 187 -21.62 4.61 -13.40
N LEU A 188 -21.92 3.46 -13.99
CA LEU A 188 -21.09 2.25 -13.98
C LEU A 188 -20.10 2.25 -15.15
N THR A 189 -18.81 2.35 -14.84
CA THR A 189 -17.73 1.73 -15.65
C THR A 189 -16.54 1.27 -14.80
N VAL A 190 -16.40 1.75 -13.56
CA VAL A 190 -15.34 1.36 -12.61
C VAL A 190 -16.00 0.96 -11.30
N ASN A 191 -15.61 -0.18 -10.72
CA ASN A 191 -16.09 -0.59 -9.39
C ASN A 191 -15.57 0.41 -8.35
N PRO A 192 -16.39 1.34 -7.83
CA PRO A 192 -15.89 2.29 -6.85
C PRO A 192 -15.46 1.53 -5.59
N ASP A 193 -16.11 0.43 -5.23
CA ASP A 193 -15.77 -0.36 -4.05
C ASP A 193 -14.52 -1.23 -4.19
N GLY A 194 -13.87 -1.20 -5.36
CA GLY A 194 -12.65 -1.95 -5.60
C GLY A 194 -11.53 -1.60 -4.63
N ILE A 195 -10.76 -2.61 -4.23
CA ILE A 195 -9.67 -2.48 -3.24
C ILE A 195 -8.57 -1.52 -3.67
N LEU A 196 -8.43 -1.29 -4.98
CA LEU A 196 -7.48 -0.35 -5.55
C LEU A 196 -8.17 0.88 -6.17
N ALA A 197 -9.48 1.10 -5.97
CA ALA A 197 -10.35 2.15 -6.58
C ALA A 197 -9.65 3.23 -7.41
N GLY A 198 -9.75 4.54 -7.21
CA GLY A 198 -9.03 5.60 -7.98
C GLY A 198 -7.51 5.52 -8.29
N ASN A 199 -6.86 4.35 -8.40
CA ASN A 199 -5.59 4.15 -9.09
C ASN A 199 -5.79 3.98 -10.60
N VAL A 200 -4.90 4.59 -11.37
CA VAL A 200 -4.72 4.31 -12.81
C VAL A 200 -3.56 3.34 -13.00
N VAL A 201 -3.84 2.14 -13.51
CA VAL A 201 -2.87 1.06 -13.74
C VAL A 201 -2.47 0.96 -15.21
N VAL A 202 -1.18 0.72 -15.46
CA VAL A 202 -0.64 0.44 -16.79
C VAL A 202 0.14 -0.87 -16.74
N PHE A 203 -0.15 -1.77 -17.68
CA PHE A 203 0.58 -3.04 -17.80
C PHE A 203 1.74 -2.95 -18.80
N THR A 204 2.85 -3.59 -18.48
CA THR A 204 4.01 -3.73 -19.35
C THR A 204 4.73 -5.07 -19.18
N GLY A 205 5.57 -5.42 -20.16
CA GLY A 205 6.25 -6.72 -20.20
C GLY A 205 5.38 -7.87 -20.69
N ALA A 206 5.93 -9.07 -20.58
CA ALA A 206 5.25 -10.34 -20.80
C ALA A 206 4.58 -10.80 -19.50
N LEU A 207 3.26 -10.69 -19.45
CA LEU A 207 2.45 -11.16 -18.32
C LEU A 207 2.24 -12.68 -18.42
N SER A 208 2.10 -13.31 -17.26
CA SER A 208 1.73 -14.72 -17.09
C SER A 208 0.30 -15.01 -17.53
N ILE A 209 -0.60 -14.02 -17.40
CA ILE A 209 -1.97 -14.07 -17.90
C ILE A 209 -2.18 -13.16 -19.12
N PRO A 210 -3.17 -13.44 -19.99
CA PRO A 210 -3.54 -12.55 -21.08
C PRO A 210 -3.81 -11.12 -20.59
N ARG A 211 -3.36 -10.11 -21.35
CA ARG A 211 -3.54 -8.68 -20.97
C ARG A 211 -4.99 -8.28 -20.77
N GLN A 212 -5.90 -8.93 -21.49
CA GLN A 212 -7.34 -8.70 -21.32
C GLN A 212 -7.80 -9.15 -19.93
N ASP A 213 -7.34 -10.30 -19.47
CA ASP A 213 -7.67 -10.85 -18.15
C ASP A 213 -7.05 -10.01 -17.04
N ALA A 214 -5.79 -9.59 -17.20
CA ALA A 214 -5.13 -8.66 -16.27
C ALA A 214 -5.89 -7.32 -16.16
N SER A 215 -6.38 -6.80 -17.30
CA SER A 215 -7.17 -5.57 -17.32
C SER A 215 -8.54 -5.76 -16.67
N ALA A 216 -9.17 -6.93 -16.85
CA ALA A 216 -10.43 -7.27 -16.20
C ALA A 216 -10.29 -7.40 -14.68
N LEU A 217 -9.22 -8.05 -14.21
CA LEU A 217 -8.89 -8.14 -12.78
C LEU A 217 -8.66 -6.76 -12.17
N ALA A 218 -7.89 -5.91 -12.85
CA ALA A 218 -7.67 -4.53 -12.42
C ALA A 218 -8.97 -3.71 -12.35
N ALA A 219 -9.83 -3.81 -13.37
CA ALA A 219 -11.11 -3.12 -13.40
C ALA A 219 -12.06 -3.62 -12.30
N ALA A 220 -12.07 -4.93 -12.02
CA ALA A 220 -12.80 -5.51 -10.89
C ALA A 220 -12.28 -5.00 -9.54
N GLY A 221 -10.96 -4.82 -9.43
CA GLY A 221 -10.26 -4.15 -8.34
C GLY A 221 -10.51 -2.64 -8.23
N GLY A 222 -11.27 -2.07 -9.16
CA GLY A 222 -11.65 -0.65 -9.18
C GLY A 222 -10.65 0.27 -9.86
N CYS A 223 -9.58 -0.25 -10.46
CA CYS A 223 -8.59 0.57 -11.17
C CYS A 223 -9.13 1.08 -12.51
N GLU A 224 -8.67 2.26 -12.91
CA GLU A 224 -8.76 2.74 -14.30
C GLU A 224 -7.60 2.16 -15.14
N ILE A 225 -7.88 1.68 -16.34
CA ILE A 225 -6.86 1.05 -17.21
C ILE A 225 -6.26 2.07 -18.17
N GLY A 226 -4.98 2.37 -18.00
CA GLY A 226 -4.22 3.24 -18.89
C GLY A 226 -3.60 2.46 -20.07
N SER A 227 -3.74 2.99 -21.28
CA SER A 227 -3.09 2.43 -22.49
C SER A 227 -1.57 2.67 -22.51
N GLY A 228 -1.10 3.68 -21.78
CA GLY A 228 0.32 4.02 -21.60
C GLY A 228 0.55 4.87 -20.37
N VAL A 229 1.83 5.05 -20.02
CA VAL A 229 2.21 5.81 -18.82
C VAL A 229 2.00 7.30 -19.05
N THR A 230 1.21 7.94 -18.17
CA THR A 230 0.88 9.36 -18.20
C THR A 230 1.04 9.97 -16.80
N LYS A 231 0.73 11.27 -16.66
CA LYS A 231 0.73 11.95 -15.35
C LYS A 231 -0.33 11.44 -14.37
N GLN A 232 -1.35 10.75 -14.88
CA GLN A 232 -2.42 10.18 -14.07
C GLN A 232 -2.07 8.74 -13.64
N THR A 233 -1.04 8.13 -14.23
CA THR A 233 -0.61 6.77 -13.84
C THR A 233 -0.16 6.78 -12.40
N THR A 234 -0.62 5.79 -11.64
CA THR A 234 -0.29 5.58 -10.22
C THR A 234 0.37 4.23 -9.99
N LEU A 235 0.04 3.25 -10.85
CA LEU A 235 0.57 1.89 -10.79
C LEU A 235 1.09 1.45 -12.16
N LEU A 236 2.32 0.94 -12.20
CA LEU A 236 2.87 0.23 -13.36
C LEU A 236 3.10 -1.23 -12.96
N VAL A 237 2.39 -2.15 -13.63
CA VAL A 237 2.54 -3.60 -13.41
C VAL A 237 3.46 -4.17 -14.47
N VAL A 238 4.51 -4.85 -14.03
CA VAL A 238 5.54 -5.49 -14.85
C VAL A 238 5.41 -7.00 -14.69
N GLY A 239 5.44 -7.75 -15.80
CA GLY A 239 5.47 -9.21 -15.75
C GLY A 239 6.65 -9.74 -14.92
N ASP A 240 6.42 -10.73 -14.06
CA ASP A 240 7.44 -11.21 -13.11
C ASP A 240 8.73 -11.73 -13.78
N GLN A 241 8.58 -12.29 -14.99
CA GLN A 241 9.70 -12.75 -15.81
C GLN A 241 10.62 -11.62 -16.28
N ASP A 242 10.11 -10.38 -16.30
CA ASP A 242 10.85 -9.19 -16.70
C ASP A 242 11.43 -8.44 -15.49
N ILE A 243 11.01 -8.76 -14.25
CA ILE A 243 11.61 -8.24 -13.01
C ILE A 243 12.99 -8.87 -12.78
N THR A 244 13.09 -10.20 -12.97
CA THR A 244 14.34 -10.96 -12.76
C THR A 244 15.39 -10.74 -13.86
N ARG A 245 14.99 -10.23 -15.04
CA ARG A 245 15.89 -9.95 -16.17
C ARG A 245 16.51 -8.55 -16.17
N LEU A 246 16.40 -7.81 -15.07
CA LEU A 246 17.00 -6.48 -14.90
C LEU A 246 18.55 -6.49 -14.84
N ALA A 247 19.19 -7.66 -14.84
CA ALA A 247 20.63 -7.84 -15.04
C ALA A 247 21.07 -7.80 -16.53
N GLY A 248 20.53 -6.89 -17.35
CA GLY A 248 21.23 -6.46 -18.59
C GLY A 248 20.56 -6.56 -19.97
N LYS A 249 19.22 -6.61 -20.14
CA LYS A 249 18.58 -6.25 -21.44
C LYS A 249 17.25 -5.47 -21.31
N ASN A 250 17.02 -4.62 -22.31
CA ASN A 250 16.23 -3.38 -22.32
C ASN A 250 14.85 -3.39 -21.64
N LYS A 251 14.70 -2.51 -20.64
CA LYS A 251 13.42 -2.05 -20.07
C LYS A 251 12.45 -1.65 -21.18
N SER A 252 11.16 -1.92 -21.00
CA SER A 252 10.14 -1.50 -21.97
C SER A 252 10.05 0.04 -22.03
N SER A 253 9.57 0.59 -23.16
CA SER A 253 9.38 2.05 -23.29
C SER A 253 8.41 2.61 -22.24
N LYS A 254 7.46 1.80 -21.77
CA LYS A 254 6.52 2.16 -20.68
C LYS A 254 7.24 2.20 -19.33
N HIS A 255 8.10 1.22 -19.06
CA HIS A 255 8.91 1.18 -17.84
C HIS A 255 9.84 2.41 -17.78
N ILE A 256 10.61 2.67 -18.85
CA ILE A 256 11.49 3.85 -18.93
C ILE A 256 10.71 5.15 -18.71
N LYS A 257 9.51 5.27 -19.32
CA LYS A 257 8.67 6.46 -19.17
C LYS A 257 8.15 6.64 -17.74
N ALA A 258 7.79 5.55 -17.05
CA ALA A 258 7.42 5.61 -15.64
C ALA A 258 8.58 6.10 -14.79
N GLU A 259 9.79 5.55 -14.99
CA GLU A 259 10.97 6.00 -14.26
C GLU A 259 11.28 7.48 -14.49
N GLN A 260 11.15 7.97 -15.73
CA GLN A 260 11.32 9.39 -16.05
C GLN A 260 10.28 10.30 -15.40
N LEU A 261 9.07 9.81 -15.16
CA LEU A 261 8.05 10.58 -14.47
C LEU A 261 8.28 10.55 -12.96
N ILE A 262 8.75 9.42 -12.42
CA ILE A 262 9.09 9.33 -11.00
C ILE A 262 10.28 10.23 -10.67
N SER A 263 11.30 10.28 -11.51
CA SER A 263 12.42 11.23 -11.33
C SER A 263 12.00 12.70 -11.42
N LYS A 264 10.81 12.99 -11.98
CA LYS A 264 10.18 14.33 -11.97
C LYS A 264 9.22 14.52 -10.78
N GLY A 265 9.28 13.65 -9.78
CA GLY A 265 8.47 13.70 -8.56
C GLY A 265 7.07 13.12 -8.71
N GLN A 266 6.77 12.38 -9.78
CA GLN A 266 5.48 11.69 -9.88
C GLN A 266 5.49 10.40 -9.08
N LYS A 267 4.41 10.14 -8.35
CA LYS A 267 4.28 8.93 -7.54
C LYS A 267 3.67 7.82 -8.37
N ILE A 268 4.53 7.10 -9.08
CA ILE A 268 4.17 5.88 -9.79
C ILE A 268 4.85 4.73 -9.05
N ARG A 269 4.06 3.78 -8.55
CA ARG A 269 4.59 2.56 -7.95
C ARG A 269 4.71 1.48 -9.01
N ILE A 270 5.88 0.85 -9.08
CA ILE A 270 6.16 -0.25 -10.01
C ILE A 270 6.04 -1.56 -9.23
N LEU A 271 5.24 -2.49 -9.71
CA LEU A 271 4.95 -3.78 -9.06
C LEU A 271 5.12 -4.95 -10.01
N GLY A 272 5.43 -6.11 -9.44
CA GLY A 272 5.29 -7.38 -10.14
C GLY A 272 3.84 -7.78 -10.39
N GLU A 273 3.65 -8.70 -11.32
CA GLU A 273 2.34 -9.19 -11.73
C GLU A 273 1.70 -10.04 -10.63
N SER A 274 2.45 -10.99 -10.04
CA SER A 274 1.93 -11.81 -8.95
C SER A 274 1.60 -10.97 -7.72
N ASP A 275 2.39 -9.93 -7.46
CA ASP A 275 2.14 -8.97 -6.38
C ASP A 275 0.90 -8.12 -6.65
N PHE A 276 0.73 -7.64 -7.89
CA PHE A 276 -0.48 -6.96 -8.29
C PHE A 276 -1.72 -7.85 -8.10
N GLN A 277 -1.66 -9.13 -8.47
CA GLN A 277 -2.76 -10.06 -8.24
C GLN A 277 -3.03 -10.28 -6.75
N ALA A 278 -2.00 -10.36 -5.91
CA ALA A 278 -2.15 -10.50 -4.46
C ALA A 278 -2.85 -9.29 -3.83
N LEU A 279 -2.62 -8.08 -4.33
CA LEU A 279 -3.35 -6.88 -3.89
C LEU A 279 -4.85 -6.92 -4.18
N LEU A 280 -5.29 -7.74 -5.13
CA LEU A 280 -6.69 -7.85 -5.55
C LEU A 280 -7.49 -8.91 -4.77
N ILE A 281 -6.83 -9.73 -3.96
CA ILE A 281 -7.49 -10.78 -3.18
C ILE A 281 -8.24 -10.13 -2.00
N PRO A 282 -9.58 -10.28 -1.91
CA PRO A 282 -10.35 -9.76 -0.78
C PRO A 282 -9.89 -10.35 0.56
N THR A 283 -9.94 -9.53 1.60
CA THR A 283 -9.78 -9.92 3.01
C THR A 283 -10.95 -10.74 3.50
#